data_AF-A0A2D9CE66-F1
#
_entry.id   AF-A0A2D9CE66-F1
#
_cell.length_a   1.000
_cell.length_b   1.000
_cell.length_c   1.000
_cell.angle_alpha   90.00
_cell.angle_beta   90.00
_cell.angle_gamma   90.00
#
_symmetry.space_group_name_H-M   'P 1'
#
loop_
_entity.id
_entity.type
_entity.pdbx_description
1 polymer ?
#
loop_
_entity_poly.entity_id
_entity_poly.type
_entity_poly.pdbx_seq_one_letter_code
_entity_poly.pdbx_strand_id
1 'polypeptide(L)'
;MACSATVAAHSHSRLVVDRFGYDSQMELTDSQHEELTMLTNGRWDPRKGKSKQTGVALYRIGMGLFVILVISSCVFVSYPLSEFIFLGLALLVLIPMIWFKWKSRQTRDLARAHDYFLCPWCRYLLEDLDESGVCPECGTAYEKGLCQELYRSAFAPVQLESKARLEKERKAWRLAILVRDGMFDPDEPQLDPN
;
A
#
# COMPACT_ATOMS: atom_id res chain seq x y z
N MET A 1 -8.81 -17.82 31.75
CA MET A 1 -7.66 -18.47 31.09
C MET A 1 -7.66 -18.07 29.61
N ALA A 2 -7.04 -16.93 29.30
CA ALA A 2 -6.81 -16.44 27.94
C ALA A 2 -5.71 -15.37 28.00
N CYS A 3 -4.95 -15.20 26.92
CA CYS A 3 -3.85 -14.23 26.70
C CYS A 3 -2.43 -14.68 27.09
N SER A 4 -1.79 -15.50 26.24
CA SER A 4 -0.32 -15.60 26.14
C SER A 4 0.17 -16.05 24.76
N ALA A 5 -0.50 -15.63 23.67
CA ALA A 5 -0.12 -16.04 22.30
C ALA A 5 0.47 -14.92 21.43
N THR A 6 0.47 -13.66 21.86
CA THR A 6 0.75 -12.52 20.98
C THR A 6 2.21 -12.09 20.90
N VAL A 7 3.12 -12.69 21.67
CA VAL A 7 4.53 -12.27 21.74
C VAL A 7 5.41 -13.00 20.71
N ALA A 8 5.01 -14.19 20.23
CA ALA A 8 5.84 -14.99 19.32
C ALA A 8 5.83 -14.49 17.85
N ALA A 9 4.78 -13.81 17.40
CA ALA A 9 4.69 -13.34 16.01
C ALA A 9 5.60 -12.14 15.72
N HIS A 10 6.07 -11.42 16.74
CA HIS A 10 6.87 -10.21 16.55
C HIS A 10 8.39 -10.47 16.43
N SER A 11 8.90 -11.63 16.87
CA SER A 11 10.33 -11.96 16.76
C SER A 11 10.73 -12.37 15.34
N HIS A 12 9.84 -13.05 14.60
CA HIS A 12 10.12 -13.50 13.23
C HIS A 12 10.24 -12.35 12.21
N SER A 13 9.58 -11.21 12.45
CA SER A 13 9.61 -10.08 11.52
C SER A 13 10.87 -9.22 11.64
N ARG A 14 11.59 -9.28 12.78
CA ARG A 14 12.87 -8.57 12.95
C ARG A 14 14.01 -9.28 12.21
N LEU A 15 14.01 -10.62 12.23
CA LEU A 15 15.08 -11.40 11.61
C LEU A 15 15.17 -11.23 10.10
N VAL A 16 14.06 -10.99 9.40
CA VAL A 16 14.07 -10.82 7.93
C VAL A 16 14.78 -9.51 7.54
N VAL A 17 14.63 -8.43 8.31
CA VAL A 17 15.22 -7.12 7.96
C VAL A 17 16.71 -7.09 8.29
N ASP A 18 17.12 -7.71 9.41
CA ASP A 18 18.54 -7.85 9.75
C ASP A 18 19.25 -8.85 8.84
N ARG A 19 18.52 -9.86 8.31
CA ARG A 19 19.07 -10.77 7.29
C ARG A 19 19.53 -10.03 6.05
N PHE A 20 18.91 -8.92 5.66
CA PHE A 20 19.27 -8.34 4.37
C PHE A 20 20.67 -7.75 4.32
N GLY A 21 21.30 -7.39 5.45
CA GLY A 21 22.75 -7.10 5.56
C GLY A 21 23.35 -6.30 4.40
N TYR A 22 22.54 -5.52 3.69
CA TYR A 22 22.85 -5.24 2.29
C TYR A 22 23.73 -4.02 2.26
N ASP A 23 24.99 -4.26 1.91
CA ASP A 23 25.97 -3.22 1.80
C ASP A 23 25.50 -2.22 0.74
N SER A 24 25.48 -0.95 1.13
CA SER A 24 24.73 0.13 0.50
C SER A 24 25.15 0.51 -0.94
N GLN A 25 25.97 -0.31 -1.62
CA GLN A 25 26.71 0.06 -2.82
C GLN A 25 26.14 -0.40 -4.16
N MET A 26 25.08 -1.20 -4.23
CA MET A 26 24.49 -1.53 -5.54
C MET A 26 23.77 -0.31 -6.12
N GLU A 27 24.44 0.41 -7.02
CA GLU A 27 23.93 1.64 -7.64
C GLU A 27 22.68 1.32 -8.46
N LEU A 28 21.55 1.93 -8.07
CA LEU A 28 20.34 1.90 -8.89
C LEU A 28 20.58 2.78 -10.12
N THR A 29 20.01 2.39 -11.25
CA THR A 29 19.98 3.27 -12.42
C THR A 29 19.13 4.52 -12.15
N ASP A 30 19.36 5.60 -12.90
CA ASP A 30 18.58 6.84 -12.76
C ASP A 30 17.07 6.60 -12.91
N SER A 31 16.67 5.70 -13.82
CA SER A 31 15.27 5.34 -14.02
C SER A 31 14.68 4.58 -12.82
N GLN A 32 15.45 3.68 -12.20
CA GLN A 32 15.04 3.00 -10.97
C GLN A 32 14.99 3.97 -9.77
N HIS A 33 15.87 4.96 -9.71
CA HIS A 33 15.83 6.02 -8.71
C HIS A 33 14.58 6.91 -8.85
N GLU A 34 14.20 7.25 -10.08
CA GLU A 34 12.95 7.97 -10.35
C GLU A 34 11.73 7.13 -9.93
N GLU A 35 11.72 5.84 -10.31
CA GLU A 35 10.65 4.92 -9.93
C GLU A 35 10.52 4.75 -8.41
N LEU A 36 11.64 4.53 -7.71
CA LEU A 36 11.69 4.44 -6.26
C LEU A 36 11.15 5.72 -5.60
N THR A 37 11.47 6.87 -6.16
CA THR A 37 10.98 8.17 -5.70
C THR A 37 9.46 8.30 -5.90
N MET A 38 8.92 7.80 -7.02
CA MET A 38 7.48 7.78 -7.26
C MET A 38 6.73 6.84 -6.31
N LEU A 39 7.30 5.66 -6.04
CA LEU A 39 6.77 4.64 -5.13
C LEU A 39 6.72 5.16 -3.68
N THR A 40 7.85 5.70 -3.20
CA THR A 40 7.99 6.12 -1.80
C THR A 40 7.22 7.40 -1.47
N ASN A 41 7.08 8.32 -2.42
CA ASN A 41 6.26 9.53 -2.23
C ASN A 41 4.75 9.27 -2.35
N GLY A 42 4.34 8.03 -2.65
CA GLY A 42 2.94 7.65 -2.82
C GLY A 42 2.26 8.30 -4.03
N ARG A 43 3.04 8.85 -4.97
CA ARG A 43 2.54 9.31 -6.27
C ARG A 43 2.10 8.13 -7.14
N TRP A 44 2.76 7.00 -6.98
CA TRP A 44 2.37 5.77 -7.65
C TRP A 44 2.55 4.62 -6.64
N ASP A 45 1.50 3.87 -6.36
CA ASP A 45 1.58 2.70 -5.48
C ASP A 45 0.77 1.57 -6.15
N PRO A 46 1.44 0.61 -6.81
CA PRO A 46 0.76 -0.44 -7.54
C PRO A 46 -0.18 -1.27 -6.64
N ARG A 47 0.09 -1.31 -5.32
CA ARG A 47 -0.75 -1.97 -4.30
C ARG A 47 -2.08 -1.26 -4.02
N LYS A 48 -2.21 0.04 -4.34
CA LYS A 48 -3.42 0.85 -4.03
C LYS A 48 -4.23 1.27 -5.25
N GLY A 49 -3.59 1.31 -6.41
CA GLY A 49 -4.22 1.65 -7.70
C GLY A 49 -3.82 3.06 -8.06
N LYS A 50 -4.52 3.67 -9.04
CA LYS A 50 -4.27 5.07 -9.45
C LYS A 50 -4.00 5.98 -8.23
N SER A 51 -3.07 6.94 -8.39
CA SER A 51 -2.32 7.59 -7.31
C SER A 51 -3.12 7.85 -6.02
N LYS A 52 -2.51 7.52 -4.88
CA LYS A 52 -3.03 7.81 -3.54
C LYS A 52 -3.31 9.32 -3.37
N GLN A 53 -2.50 10.16 -4.01
CA GLN A 53 -2.66 11.62 -3.97
C GLN A 53 -3.93 12.09 -4.66
N THR A 54 -4.25 11.57 -5.85
CA THR A 54 -5.48 11.96 -6.57
C THR A 54 -6.71 11.50 -5.80
N GLY A 55 -6.73 10.28 -5.26
CA GLY A 55 -7.88 9.78 -4.49
C GLY A 55 -8.14 10.58 -3.20
N VAL A 56 -7.09 10.89 -2.44
CA VAL A 56 -7.22 11.67 -1.19
C VAL A 56 -7.61 13.12 -1.50
N ALA A 57 -7.02 13.73 -2.54
CA ALA A 57 -7.38 15.08 -2.96
C ALA A 57 -8.85 15.15 -3.41
N LEU A 58 -9.30 14.23 -4.28
CA LEU A 58 -10.69 14.13 -4.71
C LEU A 58 -11.65 13.88 -3.55
N TYR A 59 -11.27 13.04 -2.59
CA TYR A 59 -12.07 12.81 -1.39
C TYR A 59 -12.21 14.09 -0.55
N ARG A 60 -11.12 14.86 -0.36
CA ARG A 60 -11.15 16.14 0.37
C ARG A 60 -12.02 17.19 -0.35
N ILE A 61 -11.88 17.30 -1.66
CA ILE A 61 -12.69 18.20 -2.49
C ILE A 61 -14.17 17.79 -2.42
N GLY A 62 -14.47 16.50 -2.61
CA GLY A 62 -15.83 15.97 -2.52
C GLY A 62 -16.46 16.20 -1.15
N MET A 63 -15.72 15.97 -0.07
CA MET A 63 -16.18 16.26 1.29
C MET A 63 -16.48 17.76 1.50
N GLY A 64 -15.65 18.65 0.96
CA GLY A 64 -15.92 20.10 0.96
C GLY A 64 -17.19 20.46 0.18
N LEU A 65 -17.36 19.92 -1.03
CA LEU A 65 -18.57 20.13 -1.83
C LEU A 65 -19.83 19.60 -1.13
N PHE A 66 -19.74 18.44 -0.48
CA PHE A 66 -20.85 17.88 0.29
C PHE A 66 -21.28 18.81 1.44
N VAL A 67 -20.33 19.36 2.20
CA VAL A 67 -20.62 20.32 3.28
C VAL A 67 -21.28 21.58 2.72
N ILE A 68 -20.79 22.11 1.59
CA ILE A 68 -21.39 23.27 0.93
C ILE A 68 -22.83 22.97 0.51
N LEU A 69 -23.09 21.80 -0.10
CA LEU A 69 -24.43 21.39 -0.52
C LEU A 69 -25.41 21.29 0.66
N VAL A 70 -24.97 20.75 1.79
CA VAL A 70 -25.78 20.66 3.01
C VAL A 70 -26.10 22.06 3.55
N ILE A 71 -25.12 22.97 3.61
CA ILE A 71 -25.34 24.35 4.06
C ILE A 71 -26.30 25.08 3.10
N SER A 72 -26.12 24.94 1.79
CA SER A 72 -27.03 25.53 0.79
C SER A 72 -28.44 24.98 0.94
N SER A 73 -28.62 23.67 1.15
CA SER A 73 -29.93 23.07 1.37
C SER A 73 -30.67 23.69 2.56
N CYS A 74 -29.96 24.07 3.64
CA CYS A 74 -30.57 24.76 4.79
C CYS A 74 -31.04 26.19 4.47
N VAL A 75 -30.44 26.85 3.49
CA VAL A 75 -30.82 28.22 3.07
C VAL A 75 -32.03 28.21 2.14
N PHE A 76 -32.17 27.17 1.31
CA PHE A 76 -33.19 27.08 0.26
C PHE A 76 -34.44 26.26 0.63
N VAL A 77 -34.68 26.01 1.91
CA VAL A 77 -35.80 25.20 2.45
C VAL A 77 -37.18 25.62 1.92
N SER A 78 -37.34 26.86 1.47
CA SER A 78 -38.60 27.37 0.92
C SER A 78 -39.00 26.77 -0.45
N TYR A 79 -38.12 26.02 -1.12
CA TYR A 79 -38.34 25.52 -2.49
C TYR A 79 -38.28 23.98 -2.56
N PRO A 80 -39.42 23.27 -2.57
CA PRO A 80 -39.44 21.80 -2.48
C PRO A 80 -38.74 21.10 -3.65
N LEU A 81 -38.74 21.70 -4.84
CA LEU A 81 -38.02 21.15 -6.00
C LEU A 81 -36.50 21.23 -5.85
N SER A 82 -35.98 22.22 -5.10
CA SER A 82 -34.54 22.38 -4.90
C SER A 82 -33.97 21.28 -4.01
N GLU A 83 -34.75 20.75 -3.08
CA GLU A 83 -34.33 19.67 -2.18
C GLU A 83 -33.95 18.39 -2.94
N PHE A 84 -34.73 18.02 -3.97
CA PHE A 84 -34.42 16.86 -4.81
C PHE A 84 -33.10 17.03 -5.57
N ILE A 85 -32.79 18.26 -6.01
CA ILE A 85 -31.53 18.58 -6.70
C ILE A 85 -30.35 18.44 -5.74
N PHE A 86 -30.44 19.02 -4.53
CA PHE A 86 -29.41 18.90 -3.51
C PHE A 86 -29.17 17.44 -3.09
N LEU A 87 -30.25 16.66 -2.92
CA LEU A 87 -30.15 15.24 -2.62
C LEU A 87 -29.43 14.46 -3.73
N GLY A 88 -29.78 14.72 -4.99
CA GLY A 88 -29.11 14.10 -6.14
C GLY A 88 -27.61 14.40 -6.20
N LEU A 89 -27.23 15.67 -6.00
CA LEU A 89 -25.83 16.09 -5.96
C LEU A 89 -25.07 15.49 -4.77
N ALA A 90 -25.72 15.44 -3.59
CA ALA A 90 -25.15 14.83 -2.40
C ALA A 90 -24.85 13.33 -2.61
N LEU A 91 -25.78 12.58 -3.21
CA LEU A 91 -25.59 11.16 -3.54
C LEU A 91 -24.48 10.95 -4.58
N LEU A 92 -24.40 11.81 -5.59
CA LEU A 92 -23.36 11.76 -6.63
C LEU A 92 -21.94 11.92 -6.04
N VAL A 93 -21.80 12.69 -4.95
CA VAL A 93 -20.54 12.84 -4.22
C VAL A 93 -20.30 11.68 -3.23
N LEU A 94 -21.33 11.26 -2.49
CA LEU A 94 -21.19 10.25 -1.44
C LEU A 94 -20.89 8.85 -1.96
N ILE A 95 -21.56 8.40 -3.02
CA ILE A 95 -21.39 7.05 -3.59
C ILE A 95 -19.92 6.73 -3.91
N PRO A 96 -19.18 7.54 -4.69
CA PRO A 96 -17.77 7.26 -4.99
C PRO A 96 -16.88 7.32 -3.74
N MET A 97 -17.18 8.19 -2.76
CA MET A 97 -16.45 8.25 -1.49
C MET A 97 -16.61 6.95 -0.68
N ILE A 98 -17.83 6.43 -0.60
CA ILE A 98 -18.13 5.15 0.08
C ILE A 98 -17.45 4.00 -0.68
N TRP A 99 -17.59 3.96 -2.00
CA TRP A 99 -16.99 2.93 -2.85
C TRP A 99 -15.46 2.90 -2.72
N PHE A 100 -14.80 4.07 -2.73
CA PHE A 100 -13.35 4.15 -2.58
C PHE A 100 -12.87 3.67 -1.19
N LYS A 101 -13.59 4.05 -0.13
CA LYS A 101 -13.31 3.54 1.23
C LYS A 101 -13.52 2.04 1.33
N TRP A 102 -14.59 1.51 0.75
CA TRP A 102 -14.89 0.09 0.77
C TRP A 102 -13.85 -0.72 -0.01
N LYS A 103 -13.50 -0.28 -1.22
CA LYS A 103 -12.44 -0.91 -2.03
C LYS A 103 -11.09 -0.90 -1.33
N SER A 104 -10.74 0.19 -0.65
CA SER A 104 -9.52 0.25 0.16
C SER A 104 -9.54 -0.71 1.35
N ARG A 105 -10.70 -0.93 1.97
CA ARG A 105 -10.86 -1.93 3.04
C ARG A 105 -10.74 -3.34 2.48
N GLN A 106 -11.41 -3.64 1.38
CA GLN A 106 -11.36 -4.94 0.73
C GLN A 106 -9.91 -5.37 0.41
N THR A 107 -9.08 -4.49 -0.16
CA THR A 107 -7.67 -4.83 -0.41
C THR A 107 -6.89 -5.10 0.89
N ARG A 108 -7.19 -4.36 1.96
CA ARG A 108 -6.55 -4.55 3.27
C ARG A 108 -6.98 -5.87 3.91
N ASP A 109 -8.26 -6.20 3.81
CA ASP A 109 -8.83 -7.40 4.40
C ASP A 109 -8.39 -8.64 3.61
N LEU A 110 -8.32 -8.54 2.28
CA LEU A 110 -7.72 -9.57 1.43
C LEU A 110 -6.24 -9.79 1.78
N ALA A 111 -5.45 -8.71 1.89
CA ALA A 111 -4.05 -8.83 2.28
C ALA A 111 -3.88 -9.46 3.67
N ARG A 112 -4.77 -9.16 4.62
CA ARG A 112 -4.74 -9.77 5.96
C ARG A 112 -5.13 -11.24 5.95
N ALA A 113 -6.10 -11.62 5.13
CA ALA A 113 -6.58 -13.00 5.03
C ALA A 113 -5.48 -13.95 4.52
N HIS A 114 -4.57 -13.45 3.70
CA HIS A 114 -3.50 -14.22 3.05
C HIS A 114 -2.11 -13.85 3.56
N ASP A 115 -1.98 -13.53 4.85
CA ASP A 115 -0.71 -13.21 5.53
C ASP A 115 0.17 -12.15 4.82
N TYR A 116 -0.46 -11.24 4.11
CA TYR A 116 0.16 -10.19 3.31
C TYR A 116 0.98 -10.68 2.11
N PHE A 117 0.75 -11.92 1.65
CA PHE A 117 1.46 -12.53 0.53
C PHE A 117 0.73 -12.34 -0.80
N LEU A 118 0.82 -11.11 -1.31
CA LEU A 118 0.29 -10.69 -2.61
C LEU A 118 1.43 -10.15 -3.46
N CYS A 119 1.33 -10.24 -4.78
CA CYS A 119 2.26 -9.57 -5.67
C CYS A 119 2.21 -8.05 -5.42
N PRO A 120 3.35 -7.36 -5.24
CA PRO A 120 3.36 -5.91 -4.99
C PRO A 120 2.96 -5.09 -6.22
N TRP A 121 3.05 -5.67 -7.42
CA TRP A 121 2.81 -5.00 -8.69
C TRP A 121 1.37 -5.16 -9.20
N CYS A 122 0.88 -6.39 -9.30
CA CYS A 122 -0.47 -6.67 -9.84
C CYS A 122 -1.50 -7.07 -8.77
N ARG A 123 -1.07 -7.36 -7.53
CA ARG A 123 -1.89 -7.85 -6.41
C ARG A 123 -2.51 -9.23 -6.59
N TYR A 124 -1.97 -10.03 -7.48
CA TYR A 124 -2.30 -11.45 -7.54
C TYR A 124 -1.93 -12.15 -6.23
N LEU A 125 -2.73 -13.13 -5.83
CA LEU A 125 -2.53 -13.93 -4.63
C LEU A 125 -1.41 -14.95 -4.86
N LEU A 126 -0.42 -15.01 -3.96
CA LEU A 126 0.76 -15.87 -4.12
C LEU A 126 0.79 -17.06 -3.15
N GLU A 127 -0.26 -17.29 -2.37
CA GLU A 127 -0.25 -18.25 -1.24
C GLU A 127 0.11 -19.69 -1.62
N ASP A 128 -0.28 -20.13 -2.82
CA ASP A 128 -0.05 -21.50 -3.31
C ASP A 128 1.24 -21.64 -4.15
N LEU A 129 2.08 -20.60 -4.19
CA LEU A 129 3.34 -20.60 -4.93
C LEU A 129 4.54 -20.69 -3.97
N ASP A 130 5.70 -20.99 -4.54
CA ASP A 130 6.97 -21.05 -3.81
C ASP A 130 7.31 -19.71 -3.12
N GLU A 131 8.21 -19.76 -2.14
CA GLU A 131 8.60 -18.56 -1.37
C GLU A 131 9.28 -17.49 -2.23
N SER A 132 9.87 -17.89 -3.36
CA SER A 132 10.38 -17.00 -4.40
C SER A 132 9.98 -17.57 -5.76
N GLY A 133 9.83 -16.69 -6.75
CA GLY A 133 9.42 -17.11 -8.09
C GLY A 133 8.97 -15.95 -8.96
N VAL A 134 8.21 -16.27 -10.01
CA VAL A 134 7.66 -15.29 -10.94
C VAL A 134 6.14 -15.28 -10.83
N CYS A 135 5.55 -14.09 -10.72
CA CYS A 135 4.10 -13.94 -10.63
C CYS A 135 3.43 -14.39 -11.95
N PRO A 136 2.43 -15.29 -11.93
CA PRO A 136 1.80 -15.81 -13.14
C PRO A 136 0.99 -14.75 -13.92
N GLU A 137 0.46 -13.72 -13.26
CA GLU A 137 -0.32 -12.66 -13.92
C GLU A 137 0.53 -11.62 -14.64
N CYS A 138 1.61 -11.13 -14.02
CA CYS A 138 2.39 -10.00 -14.54
C CYS A 138 3.83 -10.33 -14.92
N GLY A 139 4.28 -11.57 -14.69
CA GLY A 139 5.64 -12.01 -15.02
C GLY A 139 6.74 -11.40 -14.14
N THR A 140 6.38 -10.70 -13.06
CA THR A 140 7.36 -10.08 -12.17
C THR A 140 7.90 -11.06 -11.14
N ALA A 141 9.22 -11.12 -10.99
CA ALA A 141 9.86 -11.85 -9.90
C ALA A 141 9.44 -11.32 -8.53
N TYR A 142 9.33 -12.22 -7.55
CA TYR A 142 8.93 -11.88 -6.19
C TYR A 142 9.67 -12.73 -5.16
N GLU A 143 9.68 -12.22 -3.94
CA GLU A 143 10.11 -12.93 -2.74
C GLU A 143 9.07 -12.73 -1.63
N LYS A 144 8.68 -13.79 -0.94
CA LYS A 144 7.60 -13.82 0.05
C LYS A 144 7.83 -12.86 1.20
N GLY A 145 9.02 -12.90 1.81
CA GLY A 145 9.37 -12.02 2.93
C GLY A 145 9.25 -10.53 2.55
N LEU A 146 9.73 -10.19 1.36
CA LEU A 146 9.69 -8.84 0.82
C LEU A 146 8.26 -8.36 0.52
N CYS A 147 7.44 -9.23 -0.10
CA CYS A 147 6.03 -8.94 -0.35
C CYS A 147 5.27 -8.65 0.95
N GLN A 148 5.44 -9.52 1.94
CA GLN A 148 4.80 -9.37 3.24
C GLN A 148 5.23 -8.08 3.95
N GLU A 149 6.52 -7.74 3.92
CA GLU A 149 7.05 -6.52 4.53
C GLU A 149 6.49 -5.26 3.86
N LEU A 150 6.43 -5.23 2.52
CA LEU A 150 5.81 -4.13 1.78
C LEU A 150 4.35 -3.91 2.19
N TYR A 151 3.55 -4.97 2.26
CA TYR A 151 2.14 -4.81 2.62
C TYR A 151 1.91 -4.52 4.11
N ARG A 152 2.70 -5.13 5.01
CA ARG A 152 2.66 -4.84 6.46
C ARG A 152 3.02 -3.38 6.73
N SER A 153 4.08 -2.87 6.12
CA SER A 153 4.48 -1.46 6.23
C SER A 153 3.44 -0.52 5.63
N ALA A 154 2.78 -0.88 4.52
CA ALA A 154 1.73 -0.07 3.91
C ALA A 154 0.43 0.01 4.74
N PHE A 155 0.09 -1.05 5.48
CA PHE A 155 -1.15 -1.16 6.25
C PHE A 155 -0.97 -1.00 7.77
N ALA A 156 0.26 -0.79 8.24
CA ALA A 156 0.55 -0.43 9.61
C ALA A 156 -0.22 0.83 10.04
N PRO A 157 -0.78 0.87 11.26
CA PRO A 157 -1.54 2.02 11.75
C PRO A 157 -0.72 3.32 11.67
N VAL A 158 -1.41 4.44 11.44
CA VAL A 158 -0.81 5.78 11.16
C VAL A 158 -0.02 6.35 12.34
N GLN A 159 -0.14 5.77 13.54
CA GLN A 159 0.47 6.29 14.77
C GLN A 159 2.01 6.32 14.76
N LEU A 160 2.66 5.77 13.73
CA LEU A 160 4.10 5.83 13.50
C LEU A 160 4.40 6.41 12.11
N GLU A 161 4.13 7.71 11.89
CA GLU A 161 4.75 8.48 10.80
C GLU A 161 6.19 8.86 11.18
N SER A 162 7.00 7.87 11.59
CA SER A 162 8.41 8.11 11.87
C SER A 162 9.19 8.07 10.55
N LYS A 163 10.21 8.93 10.43
CA LYS A 163 11.19 8.88 9.32
C LYS A 163 11.72 7.45 9.10
N ALA A 164 11.86 6.67 10.17
CA ALA A 164 12.25 5.26 10.14
C ALA A 164 11.30 4.38 9.32
N ARG A 165 9.98 4.61 9.38
CA ARG A 165 9.01 3.84 8.56
C ARG A 165 9.18 4.14 7.08
N LEU A 166 9.32 5.42 6.72
CA LEU A 166 9.54 5.83 5.32
C LEU A 166 10.85 5.26 4.78
N GLU A 167 11.90 5.25 5.61
CA GLU A 167 13.18 4.65 5.25
C GLU A 167 13.06 3.13 5.06
N LYS A 168 12.35 2.43 5.96
CA LYS A 168 12.07 0.99 5.84
C LYS A 168 11.29 0.67 4.56
N GLU A 169 10.24 1.43 4.28
CA GLU A 169 9.44 1.28 3.05
C GLU A 169 10.27 1.57 1.80
N ARG A 170 11.14 2.60 1.82
CA ARG A 170 12.08 2.89 0.74
C ARG A 170 13.05 1.73 0.50
N LYS A 171 13.63 1.15 1.56
CA LYS A 171 14.53 -0.01 1.45
C LYS A 171 13.81 -1.22 0.86
N ALA A 172 12.60 -1.52 1.34
CA ALA A 172 11.79 -2.61 0.81
C ALA A 172 11.44 -2.41 -0.68
N TRP A 173 11.06 -1.20 -1.10
CA TRP A 173 10.79 -0.93 -2.51
C TRP A 173 12.04 -1.02 -3.39
N ARG A 174 13.20 -0.56 -2.90
CA ARG A 174 14.48 -0.73 -3.60
C ARG A 174 14.77 -2.20 -3.87
N LEU A 175 14.66 -3.05 -2.85
CA LEU A 175 14.84 -4.49 -3.01
C LEU A 175 13.83 -5.08 -3.99
N ALA A 176 12.57 -4.64 -3.95
CA ALA A 176 11.53 -5.18 -4.85
C ALA A 176 11.77 -4.82 -6.32
N ILE A 177 12.34 -3.64 -6.59
CA ILE A 177 12.78 -3.24 -7.93
C ILE A 177 13.94 -4.12 -8.39
N LEU A 178 14.96 -4.32 -7.54
CA LEU A 178 16.11 -5.17 -7.87
C LEU A 178 15.70 -6.62 -8.15
N VAL A 179 14.83 -7.19 -7.31
CA VAL A 179 14.27 -8.53 -7.52
C VAL A 179 13.49 -8.61 -8.82
N ARG A 180 12.60 -7.64 -9.10
CA ARG A 180 11.85 -7.60 -10.37
C ARG A 180 12.77 -7.60 -11.58
N ASP A 181 13.84 -6.80 -11.53
CA ASP A 181 14.74 -6.59 -12.66
C ASP A 181 15.79 -7.71 -12.79
N GLY A 182 15.70 -8.77 -11.96
CA GLY A 182 16.61 -9.92 -11.98
C GLY A 182 18.02 -9.61 -11.51
N MET A 183 18.19 -8.49 -10.79
CA MET A 183 19.48 -8.02 -10.27
C MET A 183 19.82 -8.61 -8.90
N PHE A 184 18.92 -9.42 -8.34
CA PHE A 184 19.08 -10.03 -7.03
C PHE A 184 19.05 -11.56 -7.20
N ASP A 185 20.18 -12.21 -6.95
CA ASP A 185 20.26 -13.66 -6.85
C ASP A 185 20.09 -14.06 -5.37
N PRO A 186 18.94 -14.62 -4.97
CA PRO A 186 18.70 -15.02 -3.58
C PRO A 186 19.62 -16.16 -3.12
N ASP A 187 20.25 -16.89 -4.05
CA ASP A 187 21.18 -17.98 -3.74
C ASP A 187 22.63 -17.49 -3.55
N GLU A 188 22.92 -16.20 -3.77
CA GLU A 188 24.23 -15.63 -3.48
C GLU A 188 24.45 -15.64 -1.95
N PRO A 189 25.39 -16.45 -1.43
CA PRO A 189 25.60 -16.56 0.01
C PRO A 189 26.04 -15.20 0.54
N GLN A 190 25.22 -14.63 1.42
CA GLN A 190 25.59 -13.41 2.13
C GLN A 190 26.89 -13.65 2.89
N LEU A 191 27.97 -13.04 2.42
CA LEU A 191 29.21 -12.97 3.16
C LEU A 191 28.91 -12.18 4.43
N ASP A 192 28.90 -12.89 5.57
CA ASP A 192 28.78 -12.30 6.89
C ASP A 192 29.81 -11.16 7.02
N PRO A 193 29.40 -9.91 7.24
CA PRO A 193 30.32 -8.82 7.49
C PRO A 193 30.89 -9.03 8.90
N ASN A 194 32.00 -9.76 8.98
CA ASN A 194 32.83 -9.87 10.18
C ASN A 194 33.29 -8.49 10.67
#